data_AF-A0A372LDI8-F1
#
_entry.id   AF-A0A372LDI8-F1
#
_cell.length_a   1.000
_cell.length_b   1.000
_cell.length_c   1.000
_cell.angle_alpha   90.00
_cell.angle_beta   90.00
_cell.angle_gamma   90.00
#
_symmetry.space_group_name_H-M   'P 1'
#
loop_
_entity.id
_entity.type
_entity.pdbx_description
1 polymer ?
#
loop_
_entity_poly.entity_id
_entity_poly.type
_entity_poly.pdbx_seq_one_letter_code
_entity_poly.pdbx_strand_id
1 'polypeptide(L)'
;EVVTRHAMIQGFGEEEIEELSVFSLYIGVNFSKIAASVIIMSTIGAITDVAISITSPMREIYNHNPLIRRKELFASGFSIGKDILGTNTNTLFFAFFGGYMALLLWFKDLSYSVGEIINSKVFSAEMISIFCAGIGIALIIPITSWINAYYLIKKREKSHDS
;
A
#
# COMPACT_ATOMS: atom_id res chain seq x y z
N GLU A 1 0.70 15.61 2.77
CA GLU A 1 0.89 17.06 2.55
C GLU A 1 2.33 17.44 2.17
N VAL A 2 3.35 17.06 2.96
CA VAL A 2 4.76 17.45 2.68
C VAL A 2 5.29 16.90 1.35
N VAL A 3 5.06 15.62 1.05
CA VAL A 3 5.50 14.98 -0.22
C VAL A 3 4.80 15.63 -1.42
N THR A 4 3.50 15.85 -1.32
CA THR A 4 2.66 16.46 -2.36
C THR A 4 3.12 17.89 -2.69
N ARG A 5 3.58 18.65 -1.70
CA ARG A 5 4.07 20.03 -1.87
C ARG A 5 5.44 20.12 -2.53
N HIS A 6 6.33 19.17 -2.24
CA HIS A 6 7.67 19.14 -2.83
C HIS A 6 7.68 18.59 -4.26
N ALA A 7 6.76 17.69 -4.59
CA ALA A 7 6.62 17.13 -5.93
C ALA A 7 5.76 17.98 -6.89
N MET A 8 5.20 19.12 -6.45
CA MET A 8 4.35 20.01 -7.26
C MET A 8 3.12 19.34 -7.91
N ILE A 9 2.72 18.16 -7.45
CA ILE A 9 1.55 17.40 -7.92
C ILE A 9 0.22 17.87 -7.30
N GLN A 10 0.15 19.11 -6.79
CA GLN A 10 -1.04 19.64 -6.13
C GLN A 10 -2.05 20.20 -7.15
N GLY A 11 -3.34 20.00 -6.93
CA GLY A 11 -4.40 20.43 -7.85
C GLY A 11 -4.64 19.43 -8.99
N PHE A 12 -5.67 19.66 -9.79
CA PHE A 12 -6.07 18.78 -10.89
C PHE A 12 -5.21 19.02 -12.14
N GLY A 13 -4.84 17.94 -12.84
CA GLY A 13 -4.33 18.00 -14.21
C GLY A 13 -5.40 18.47 -15.20
N GLU A 14 -4.99 18.90 -16.40
CA GLU A 14 -5.95 19.26 -17.45
C GLU A 14 -6.88 18.08 -17.78
N GLU A 15 -6.36 16.86 -17.65
CA GLU A 15 -7.07 15.61 -17.90
C GLU A 15 -8.15 15.30 -16.85
N GLU A 16 -8.02 15.82 -15.62
CA GLU A 16 -8.99 15.62 -14.53
C GLU A 16 -10.08 16.70 -14.52
N ILE A 17 -9.78 17.91 -15.00
CA ILE A 17 -10.71 19.07 -14.96
C ILE A 17 -11.97 18.81 -15.77
N GLU A 18 -11.85 18.10 -16.90
CA GLU A 18 -12.99 17.75 -17.75
C GLU A 18 -13.92 16.75 -17.06
N GLU A 19 -13.37 15.79 -16.32
CA GLU A 19 -14.11 14.78 -15.54
C GLU A 19 -14.86 15.42 -14.35
N LEU A 20 -14.23 16.41 -13.70
CA LEU A 20 -14.81 17.15 -12.57
C LEU A 20 -15.95 18.09 -12.96
N SER A 21 -15.99 18.54 -14.21
CA SER A 21 -17.01 19.47 -14.72
C SER A 21 -18.44 18.89 -14.66
N VAL A 22 -18.55 17.55 -14.59
CA VAL A 22 -19.81 16.81 -14.58
C VAL A 22 -20.40 16.65 -13.16
N PHE A 23 -19.62 16.89 -12.11
CA PHE A 23 -20.07 16.69 -10.72
C PHE A 23 -20.58 17.97 -10.04
N SER A 24 -21.67 17.84 -9.26
CA SER A 24 -22.09 18.89 -8.33
C SER A 24 -21.20 18.87 -7.09
N LEU A 25 -20.32 19.86 -6.94
CA LEU A 25 -19.45 20.04 -5.77
C LEU A 25 -20.21 20.44 -4.49
N TYR A 26 -21.54 20.62 -4.55
CA TYR A 26 -22.37 21.13 -3.45
C TYR A 26 -23.06 20.00 -2.68
N ILE A 27 -22.29 19.20 -1.94
CA ILE A 27 -22.80 18.04 -1.19
C ILE A 27 -23.17 18.37 0.28
N GLY A 28 -23.00 19.61 0.75
CA GLY A 28 -23.39 20.02 2.11
C GLY A 28 -22.61 19.33 3.25
N VAL A 29 -21.66 18.45 2.90
CA VAL A 29 -20.75 17.74 3.80
C VAL A 29 -19.32 18.20 3.49
N ASN A 30 -18.51 18.36 4.55
CA ASN A 30 -17.12 18.79 4.39
C ASN A 30 -16.29 17.67 3.73
N PHE A 31 -15.89 17.87 2.47
CA PHE A 31 -15.07 16.93 1.70
C PHE A 31 -13.74 16.59 2.37
N SER A 32 -13.11 17.52 3.09
CA SER A 32 -11.87 17.24 3.82
C SER A 32 -12.07 16.20 4.93
N LYS A 33 -13.22 16.22 5.61
CA LYS A 33 -13.57 15.20 6.62
C LYS A 33 -13.80 13.83 5.98
N ILE A 34 -14.48 13.80 4.84
CA ILE A 34 -14.68 12.55 4.08
C ILE A 34 -13.32 12.00 3.64
N ALA A 35 -12.48 12.82 3.00
CA ALA A 35 -11.14 12.43 2.57
C ALA A 35 -10.28 11.89 3.71
N ALA A 36 -10.27 12.57 4.87
CA ALA A 36 -9.56 12.09 6.06
C ALA A 36 -10.07 10.72 6.54
N SER A 37 -11.39 10.52 6.58
CA SER A 37 -11.98 9.23 6.99
C SER A 37 -11.62 8.09 6.05
N VAL A 38 -11.65 8.34 4.73
CA VAL A 38 -11.26 7.35 3.70
C VAL A 38 -9.79 6.99 3.84
N ILE A 39 -8.91 7.97 4.01
CA ILE A 39 -7.47 7.72 4.18
C ILE A 39 -7.22 6.83 5.42
N ILE A 40 -7.83 7.16 6.56
CA ILE A 40 -7.66 6.37 7.79
C ILE A 40 -8.18 4.95 7.60
N MET A 41 -9.39 4.79 7.06
CA MET A 41 -10.02 3.50 6.84
C MET A 41 -9.20 2.62 5.88
N SER A 42 -8.78 3.17 4.74
CA SER A 42 -7.96 2.45 3.76
C SER A 42 -6.60 2.05 4.35
N THR A 43 -5.98 2.93 5.14
CA THR A 43 -4.68 2.65 5.78
C THR A 43 -4.79 1.50 6.79
N ILE A 44 -5.80 1.51 7.65
CA ILE A 44 -6.03 0.44 8.64
C ILE A 44 -6.30 -0.90 7.95
N GLY A 45 -7.13 -0.88 6.89
CA GLY A 45 -7.42 -2.06 6.09
C GLY A 45 -6.16 -2.68 5.49
N ALA A 46 -5.34 -1.87 4.81
CA ALA A 46 -4.10 -2.33 4.19
C ALA A 46 -3.09 -2.88 5.23
N ILE A 47 -2.93 -2.21 6.38
CA ILE A 47 -2.04 -2.69 7.46
C ILE A 47 -2.52 -4.05 7.98
N THR A 48 -3.82 -4.18 8.22
CA THR A 48 -4.42 -5.39 8.82
C THR A 48 -4.30 -6.57 7.88
N ASP A 49 -4.57 -6.37 6.59
CA ASP A 49 -4.47 -7.40 5.56
C ASP A 49 -3.04 -7.97 5.46
N VAL A 50 -2.04 -7.10 5.35
CA VAL A 50 -0.62 -7.51 5.31
C VAL A 50 -0.22 -8.19 6.61
N ALA A 51 -0.70 -7.68 7.75
CA ALA A 51 -0.38 -8.26 9.04
C ALA A 51 -0.94 -9.68 9.20
N ILE A 52 -2.20 -9.90 8.82
CA ILE A 52 -2.82 -11.24 8.86
C ILE A 52 -2.08 -12.20 7.92
N SER A 53 -1.77 -11.75 6.71
CA SER A 53 -1.09 -12.55 5.69
C SER A 53 0.31 -13.02 6.12
N ILE A 54 0.98 -12.28 7.00
CA ILE A 54 2.27 -12.67 7.60
C ILE A 54 2.08 -13.50 8.87
N THR A 55 1.19 -13.05 9.77
CA THR A 55 1.07 -13.65 11.10
C THR A 55 0.45 -15.04 11.08
N SER A 56 -0.49 -15.31 10.15
CA SER A 56 -1.14 -16.61 9.99
C SER A 56 -0.13 -17.74 9.68
N PRO A 57 0.66 -17.67 8.60
CA PRO A 57 1.66 -18.71 8.30
C PRO A 57 2.80 -18.76 9.32
N MET A 58 3.20 -17.63 9.92
CA MET A 58 4.16 -17.65 11.03
C MET A 58 3.65 -18.46 12.23
N ARG A 59 2.35 -18.38 12.53
CA ARG A 59 1.75 -19.15 13.63
C ARG A 59 1.75 -20.64 13.30
N GLU A 60 1.53 -21.01 12.04
CA GLU A 60 1.63 -22.39 11.58
C GLU A 60 3.06 -22.95 11.76
N ILE A 61 4.07 -22.17 11.35
CA ILE A 61 5.49 -22.53 11.53
C ILE A 61 5.83 -22.72 13.02
N TYR A 62 5.34 -21.81 13.88
CA TYR A 62 5.54 -21.91 15.33
C TYR A 62 4.89 -23.17 15.93
N ASN A 63 3.69 -23.54 15.48
CA ASN A 63 2.98 -24.72 15.97
C ASN A 63 3.67 -26.02 15.53
N HIS A 64 4.17 -26.07 14.30
CA HIS A 64 4.87 -27.25 13.76
C HIS A 64 6.30 -27.40 14.25
N ASN A 65 6.96 -26.31 14.65
CA ASN A 65 8.31 -26.34 15.22
C ASN A 65 8.35 -25.63 16.57
N PRO A 66 7.93 -26.29 17.67
CA PRO A 66 7.84 -25.68 18.99
C PRO A 66 9.18 -25.20 19.56
N LEU A 67 10.30 -25.70 19.03
CA LEU A 67 11.67 -25.34 19.44
C LEU A 67 12.26 -24.19 18.62
N ILE A 68 11.54 -23.67 17.63
CA ILE A 68 12.03 -22.60 16.76
C ILE A 68 12.51 -21.39 17.59
N ARG A 69 13.64 -20.80 17.18
CA ARG A 69 14.20 -19.61 17.83
C ARG A 69 13.50 -18.37 17.28
N ARG A 70 13.41 -17.33 18.11
CA ARG A 70 12.80 -16.03 17.72
C ARG A 70 13.40 -15.45 16.42
N LYS A 71 14.71 -15.59 16.22
CA LYS A 71 15.40 -15.09 15.01
C LYS A 71 14.99 -15.84 13.76
N GLU A 72 14.81 -17.16 13.86
CA GLU A 72 14.40 -18.01 12.74
C GLU A 72 12.94 -17.72 12.38
N LEU A 73 12.06 -17.62 13.38
CA LEU A 73 10.66 -17.26 13.16
C LEU A 73 10.52 -15.87 12.53
N PHE A 74 11.31 -14.88 12.98
CA PHE A 74 11.38 -13.57 12.34
C PHE A 74 11.85 -13.66 10.88
N ALA A 75 12.91 -14.43 10.60
CA ALA A 75 13.41 -14.60 9.23
C ALA A 75 12.37 -15.25 8.32
N SER A 76 11.62 -16.24 8.82
CA SER A 76 10.49 -16.83 8.10
C SER A 76 9.40 -15.78 7.81
N GLY A 77 9.00 -15.00 8.83
CA GLY A 77 8.02 -13.91 8.64
C GLY A 77 8.46 -12.87 7.62
N PHE A 78 9.74 -12.50 7.65
CA PHE A 78 10.32 -11.56 6.70
C PHE A 78 10.34 -12.12 5.27
N SER A 79 10.69 -13.40 5.09
CA SER A 79 10.65 -14.06 3.78
C SER A 79 9.22 -14.11 3.23
N ILE A 80 8.25 -14.50 4.05
CA ILE A 80 6.82 -14.53 3.69
C ILE A 80 6.36 -13.13 3.26
N GLY A 81 6.68 -12.11 4.05
CA GLY A 81 6.35 -10.73 3.72
C GLY A 81 6.97 -10.25 2.40
N LYS A 82 8.22 -10.64 2.11
CA LYS A 82 8.87 -10.33 0.82
C LYS A 82 8.11 -10.95 -0.36
N ASP A 83 7.61 -12.17 -0.21
CA ASP A 83 6.86 -12.85 -1.28
C ASP A 83 5.47 -12.23 -1.49
N ILE A 84 4.82 -11.80 -0.40
CA ILE A 84 3.58 -11.00 -0.45
C ILE A 84 3.82 -9.67 -1.16
N LEU A 85 4.91 -8.97 -0.84
CA LEU A 85 5.26 -7.70 -1.50
C LEU A 85 5.39 -7.87 -3.02
N GLY A 86 6.03 -8.95 -3.47
CA GLY A 86 6.15 -9.27 -4.90
C GLY A 86 4.79 -9.47 -5.56
N THR A 87 3.91 -10.22 -4.91
CA THR A 87 2.55 -10.49 -5.41
C THR A 87 1.71 -9.21 -5.45
N ASN A 88 1.75 -8.39 -4.40
CA ASN A 88 1.02 -7.12 -4.33
C ASN A 88 1.54 -6.10 -5.35
N THR A 89 2.84 -6.08 -5.61
CA THR A 89 3.43 -5.21 -6.66
C THR A 89 2.86 -5.55 -8.02
N ASN A 90 2.73 -6.84 -8.35
CA ASN A 90 2.11 -7.28 -9.60
C ASN A 90 0.63 -6.87 -9.69
N THR A 91 -0.12 -6.99 -8.59
CA THR A 91 -1.51 -6.52 -8.53
C THR A 91 -1.62 -5.02 -8.73
N LEU A 92 -0.77 -4.21 -8.06
CA LEU A 92 -0.75 -2.75 -8.23
C LEU A 92 -0.37 -2.34 -9.66
N PHE A 93 0.56 -3.06 -10.29
CA PHE A 93 0.91 -2.83 -11.69
C PHE A 93 -0.30 -3.01 -12.62
N PHE A 94 -1.04 -4.11 -12.48
CA PHE A 94 -2.23 -4.32 -13.29
C PHE A 94 -3.37 -3.36 -12.95
N ALA A 95 -3.55 -3.01 -11.66
CA ALA A 95 -4.53 -2.02 -11.24
C ALA A 95 -4.24 -0.64 -11.86
N PHE A 96 -2.97 -0.24 -11.90
CA PHE A 96 -2.53 0.98 -12.56
C PHE A 96 -2.86 0.97 -14.05
N PHE A 97 -2.37 -0.01 -14.81
CA PHE A 97 -2.63 -0.07 -16.25
C PHE A 97 -4.11 -0.24 -16.59
N GLY A 98 -4.87 -0.97 -15.77
CA GLY A 98 -6.30 -1.14 -15.95
C GLY A 98 -7.09 0.13 -15.65
N GLY A 99 -6.80 0.81 -14.54
CA GLY A 99 -7.48 2.04 -14.11
C GLY A 99 -7.17 3.24 -15.00
N TYR A 100 -5.95 3.31 -15.54
CA TYR A 100 -5.51 4.42 -16.39
C TYR A 100 -5.55 4.09 -17.89
N MET A 101 -6.18 2.98 -18.30
CA MET A 101 -6.22 2.58 -19.71
C MET A 101 -6.80 3.67 -20.62
N ALA A 102 -7.88 4.33 -20.17
CA ALA A 102 -8.51 5.43 -20.91
C ALA A 102 -7.57 6.63 -21.05
N LEU A 103 -6.87 7.00 -19.97
CA LEU A 103 -5.88 8.08 -19.99
C LEU A 103 -4.69 7.75 -20.91
N LEU A 104 -4.21 6.51 -20.86
CA LEU A 104 -3.13 6.04 -21.74
C LEU A 104 -3.54 6.06 -23.22
N LEU A 105 -4.80 5.71 -23.53
CA LEU A 105 -5.35 5.86 -24.88
C LEU A 105 -5.47 7.33 -25.28
N TRP A 106 -5.90 8.20 -24.37
CA TRP A 106 -5.98 9.64 -24.62
C TRP A 106 -4.61 10.26 -24.93
N PHE A 107 -3.58 9.92 -24.14
CA PHE A 107 -2.21 10.33 -24.42
C PHE A 107 -1.72 9.85 -25.79
N LYS A 108 -2.07 8.62 -26.17
CA LYS A 108 -1.76 8.08 -27.50
C LYS A 108 -2.48 8.88 -28.61
N ASP A 109 -3.76 9.18 -28.45
CA ASP A 109 -4.56 9.88 -29.46
C ASP A 109 -4.10 11.34 -29.65
N LEU A 110 -3.73 12.01 -28.57
CA LEU A 110 -3.13 13.35 -28.60
C LEU A 110 -1.65 13.37 -29.00
N SER A 111 -1.07 12.21 -29.34
CA SER A 111 0.34 12.09 -29.75
C SER A 111 1.34 12.63 -28.71
N TYR A 112 1.04 12.48 -27.42
CA TYR A 112 1.97 12.86 -26.36
C TYR A 112 3.25 12.03 -26.47
N SER A 113 4.39 12.70 -26.36
CA SER A 113 5.68 12.04 -26.21
C SER A 113 5.78 11.35 -24.84
N VAL A 114 6.67 10.36 -24.73
CA VAL A 114 6.94 9.68 -23.45
C VAL A 114 7.36 10.68 -22.36
N GLY A 115 8.08 11.74 -22.74
CA GLY A 115 8.46 12.81 -21.82
C GLY A 115 7.26 13.60 -21.29
N GLU A 116 6.27 13.90 -22.13
CA GLU A 116 5.04 14.59 -21.73
C GLU A 116 4.17 13.71 -20.84
N ILE A 117 4.08 12.39 -21.13
CA ILE A 117 3.35 11.44 -20.27
C ILE A 117 3.95 11.38 -18.87
N ILE A 118 5.28 11.23 -18.76
CA ILE A 118 5.95 11.16 -17.46
C ILE A 118 5.80 12.47 -16.68
N ASN A 119 5.84 13.62 -17.37
CA ASN A 119 5.66 14.93 -16.76
C ASN A 119 4.18 15.32 -16.53
N SER A 120 3.22 14.56 -17.06
CA SER A 120 1.80 14.78 -16.76
C SER A 120 1.59 14.68 -15.26
N LYS A 121 0.87 15.65 -14.70
CA LYS A 121 0.61 15.71 -13.27
C LYS A 121 -0.14 14.47 -12.79
N VAL A 122 -1.12 14.00 -13.58
CA VAL A 122 -1.93 12.82 -13.25
C VAL A 122 -1.06 11.57 -13.15
N PHE A 123 -0.22 11.35 -14.16
CA PHE A 123 0.67 10.20 -14.20
C PHE A 123 1.74 10.24 -13.09
N SER A 124 2.39 11.39 -12.91
CA SER A 124 3.40 11.58 -11.87
C SER A 124 2.83 11.42 -10.45
N ALA A 125 1.63 11.95 -10.19
CA ALA A 125 0.96 11.82 -8.90
C ALA A 125 0.68 10.36 -8.54
N GLU A 126 0.19 9.59 -9.51
CA GLU A 126 -0.12 8.18 -9.30
C GLU A 126 1.13 7.33 -9.08
N MET A 127 2.19 7.56 -9.88
CA MET A 127 3.46 6.87 -9.67
C MET A 127 4.00 7.11 -8.25
N ILE A 128 3.99 8.36 -7.79
CA ILE A 128 4.42 8.70 -6.42
C ILE A 128 3.53 7.97 -5.39
N SER A 129 2.21 7.94 -5.60
CA SER A 129 1.27 7.23 -4.72
C SER A 129 1.60 5.74 -4.62
N ILE A 130 1.84 5.06 -5.75
CA ILE A 130 2.21 3.64 -5.81
C ILE A 130 3.54 3.39 -5.10
N PHE A 131 4.55 4.24 -5.32
CA PHE A 131 5.83 4.11 -4.60
C PHE A 131 5.66 4.32 -3.10
N CYS A 132 4.89 5.32 -2.67
CA CYS A 132 4.59 5.54 -1.26
C CYS A 132 3.86 4.35 -0.63
N ALA A 133 2.87 3.77 -1.33
CA ALA A 133 2.17 2.58 -0.89
C ALA A 133 3.11 1.37 -0.77
N GLY A 134 3.95 1.14 -1.77
CA GLY A 134 4.95 0.06 -1.78
C GLY A 134 5.94 0.17 -0.62
N ILE A 135 6.45 1.37 -0.35
CA ILE A 135 7.34 1.64 0.81
C ILE A 135 6.59 1.39 2.12
N GLY A 136 5.33 1.81 2.23
CA GLY A 136 4.49 1.55 3.41
C GLY A 136 4.38 0.06 3.72
N ILE A 137 4.05 -0.76 2.71
CA ILE A 137 3.98 -2.22 2.84
C ILE A 137 5.35 -2.81 3.22
N ALA A 138 6.42 -2.35 2.56
CA ALA A 138 7.79 -2.79 2.84
C ALA A 138 8.20 -2.51 4.30
N LEU A 139 7.73 -1.42 4.91
CA LEU A 139 7.98 -1.09 6.31
C LEU A 139 7.14 -1.94 7.29
N ILE A 140 5.91 -2.29 6.93
CA ILE A 140 5.01 -3.10 7.77
C ILE A 140 5.50 -4.54 7.91
N ILE A 141 6.11 -5.11 6.87
CA ILE A 141 6.64 -6.48 6.86
C ILE A 141 7.59 -6.77 8.04
N PRO A 142 8.70 -6.02 8.23
CA PRO A 142 9.62 -6.27 9.34
C PRO A 142 8.98 -5.98 10.69
N ILE A 143 8.12 -4.95 10.79
CA ILE A 143 7.44 -4.58 12.04
C ILE A 143 6.54 -5.73 12.51
N THR A 144 5.66 -6.21 11.64
CA THR A 144 4.73 -7.31 11.96
C THR A 144 5.49 -8.60 12.28
N SER A 145 6.47 -8.95 11.46
CA SER A 145 7.26 -10.16 11.65
C SER A 145 7.97 -10.15 13.00
N TRP A 146 8.52 -9.00 13.40
CA TRP A 146 9.22 -8.87 14.66
C TRP A 146 8.29 -8.93 15.88
N ILE A 147 7.16 -8.21 15.81
CA ILE A 147 6.15 -8.20 16.89
C ILE A 147 5.57 -9.60 17.09
N ASN A 148 5.18 -10.28 16.00
CA ASN A 148 4.60 -11.61 16.08
C ASN A 148 5.59 -12.66 16.58
N ALA A 149 6.83 -12.63 16.10
CA ALA A 149 7.88 -13.53 16.59
C ALA A 149 8.18 -13.31 18.09
N TYR A 150 8.18 -12.05 18.55
CA TYR A 150 8.31 -11.75 19.98
C TYR A 150 7.14 -12.28 20.79
N TYR A 151 5.91 -12.03 20.33
CA TYR A 151 4.69 -12.40 21.03
C TYR A 151 4.56 -13.93 21.19
N LEU A 152 4.78 -14.70 20.12
CA LEU A 152 4.64 -16.16 20.14
C LEU A 152 5.68 -16.83 21.04
N ILE A 153 6.95 -16.39 20.98
CA ILE A 153 8.01 -16.95 21.82
C ILE A 153 7.81 -16.60 23.30
N LYS A 154 7.43 -15.35 23.61
CA LYS A 154 7.11 -14.95 24.99
C LYS A 154 5.92 -15.71 25.57
N LYS A 155 4.92 -16.01 24.73
CA LYS A 155 3.77 -16.83 25.12
C LYS A 155 4.22 -18.25 25.50
N ARG A 156 5.18 -18.84 24.77
CA ARG A 156 5.78 -20.15 25.09
C ARG A 156 6.43 -20.18 26.46
N GLU A 157 7.27 -19.20 26.76
CA GLU A 157 8.00 -19.09 28.03
C GLU A 157 7.03 -19.06 29.21
N LYS A 158 5.98 -18.24 29.13
CA LYS A 158 4.93 -18.18 30.16
C LYS A 158 4.21 -19.52 30.37
N SER A 159 3.91 -20.25 29.29
CA SER A 159 3.24 -21.55 29.39
C SER A 159 4.12 -22.68 29.93
N HIS A 160 5.45 -22.54 29.91
CA HIS A 160 6.38 -23.50 30.53
C HIS A 160 6.61 -23.22 32.02
N ASP A 161 6.41 -21.98 32.47
CA ASP A 161 6.53 -21.55 33.87
C ASP A 161 5.21 -21.69 34.68
N SER A 162 4.10 -22.09 34.04
CA SER A 162 2.77 -22.27 34.65
C SER A 162 2.45 -23.75 34.86
#